data_AF-A0A8H8V0Q2-F1
#
_entry.id   AF-A0A8H8V0Q2-F1
#
_cell.length_a   1.000
_cell.length_b   1.000
_cell.length_c   1.000
_cell.angle_alpha   90.00
_cell.angle_beta   90.00
_cell.angle_gamma   90.00
#
_symmetry.space_group_name_H-M   'P 1'
#
loop_
_entity.id
_entity.type
_entity.pdbx_description
1 polymer ?
#
loop_
_entity_poly.entity_id
_entity_poly.type
_entity_poly.pdbx_seq_one_letter_code
_entity_poly.pdbx_strand_id
1 'polypeptide(L)'
;MLLAVGLTLTAIRLWVDPRSRSGETGVKVEEKEEKKGEKGEKGENVKGGEVVAVNGGPKRELFLPMSIVIGVHFCGVIPFAVFNSVDYKSMSSVFYIFIAASVILPTLISILITLTASPHRLLPAFHLSRCFSLLFLGMFLSTLATLNFSLSFLIGLFSLPLMFARTTPDSVPLALVNSVLLQLTSPFAALFVVAGYWGLGVEDILKEASFGWWVWGMWTPVVVWCVWWPAWVVGRISVDSSIVMAVTGKRG
;
A
#
# COMPACT_ATOMS: atom_id res chain seq x y z
N MET A 1 13.50 -1.58 14.60
CA MET A 1 13.74 -2.83 13.83
C MET A 1 12.55 -3.78 13.82
N LEU A 2 11.97 -4.20 14.96
CA LEU A 2 10.82 -5.13 14.97
C LEU A 2 9.61 -4.65 14.15
N LEU A 3 9.28 -3.34 14.20
CA LEU A 3 8.20 -2.76 13.38
C LEU A 3 8.46 -2.91 11.87
N ALA A 4 9.68 -2.62 11.43
CA ALA A 4 10.11 -2.80 10.03
C ALA A 4 10.04 -4.28 9.61
N VAL A 5 10.46 -5.20 10.50
CA VAL A 5 10.33 -6.66 10.27
C VAL A 5 8.85 -7.06 10.16
N GLY A 6 7.97 -6.54 11.00
CA GLY A 6 6.53 -6.80 10.90
C GLY A 6 5.91 -6.37 9.56
N LEU A 7 6.31 -5.20 9.06
CA LEU A 7 5.87 -4.69 7.75
C LEU A 7 6.39 -5.55 6.60
N THR A 8 7.67 -5.92 6.62
CA THR A 8 8.27 -6.79 5.58
C THR A 8 7.70 -8.20 5.60
N LEU A 9 7.48 -8.80 6.77
CA LEU A 9 6.79 -10.10 6.89
C LEU A 9 5.36 -10.03 6.37
N THR A 10 4.65 -8.94 6.61
CA THR A 10 3.31 -8.73 6.06
C THR A 10 3.34 -8.61 4.54
N ALA A 11 4.33 -7.89 3.99
CA ALA A 11 4.53 -7.81 2.55
C ALA A 11 4.81 -9.20 1.94
N ILE A 12 5.71 -9.99 2.55
CA ILE A 12 6.02 -11.36 2.09
C ILE A 12 4.76 -12.24 2.14
N ARG A 13 3.97 -12.15 3.21
CA ARG A 13 2.68 -12.86 3.31
C ARG A 13 1.74 -12.47 2.17
N LEU A 14 1.59 -11.18 1.89
CA LEU A 14 0.74 -10.69 0.80
C LEU A 14 1.25 -11.14 -0.57
N TRP A 15 2.57 -11.19 -0.76
CA TRP A 15 3.18 -11.70 -1.97
C TRP A 15 2.86 -13.18 -2.19
N VAL A 16 2.95 -14.03 -1.15
CA VAL A 16 2.70 -15.47 -1.26
C VAL A 16 1.22 -15.80 -1.46
N ASP A 17 0.31 -14.93 -1.00
CA ASP A 17 -1.15 -15.11 -1.08
C ASP A 17 -1.63 -15.37 -2.52
N PRO A 18 -2.40 -16.45 -2.79
CA PRO A 18 -2.96 -16.74 -4.11
C PRO A 18 -3.78 -15.59 -4.73
N ARG A 19 -4.41 -14.73 -3.92
CA ARG A 19 -5.21 -13.57 -4.35
C ARG A 19 -4.40 -12.52 -5.12
N SER A 20 -3.08 -12.58 -5.04
CA SER A 20 -2.15 -11.69 -5.74
C SER A 20 -1.82 -12.13 -7.17
N ARG A 21 -2.34 -13.28 -7.61
CA ARG A 21 -2.13 -13.81 -8.97
C ARG A 21 -3.31 -13.46 -9.85
N SER A 22 -3.05 -13.06 -11.10
CA SER A 22 -4.11 -12.82 -12.09
C SER A 22 -4.21 -14.05 -13.00
N GLY A 23 -5.41 -14.59 -13.14
CA GLY A 23 -5.70 -15.78 -13.94
C GLY A 23 -6.75 -16.67 -13.28
N GLU A 24 -7.60 -17.28 -14.09
CA GLU A 24 -8.62 -18.22 -13.64
C GLU A 24 -7.98 -19.35 -12.83
N THR A 25 -8.39 -19.49 -11.58
CA THR A 25 -8.35 -20.79 -10.88
C THR A 25 -9.38 -21.72 -11.53
N GLY A 26 -9.11 -22.14 -12.76
CA GLY A 26 -9.75 -23.27 -13.41
C GLY A 26 -9.01 -24.55 -13.05
N VAL A 27 -8.96 -24.92 -11.77
CA VAL A 27 -8.68 -26.31 -11.37
C VAL A 27 -9.98 -26.85 -10.82
N LYS A 28 -10.82 -27.38 -11.72
CA LYS A 28 -11.74 -28.45 -11.33
C LYS A 28 -10.85 -29.60 -10.88
N VAL A 29 -10.78 -29.83 -9.57
CA VAL A 29 -10.36 -31.13 -9.07
C VAL A 29 -11.52 -32.06 -9.43
N GLU A 30 -11.43 -32.73 -10.57
CA GLU A 30 -12.22 -33.94 -10.79
C GLU A 30 -11.67 -34.98 -9.81
N GLU A 31 -12.46 -35.30 -8.79
CA GLU A 31 -12.31 -36.56 -8.05
C GLU A 31 -12.44 -37.70 -9.07
N LYS A 32 -11.31 -38.30 -9.46
CA LYS A 32 -11.34 -39.63 -10.04
C LYS A 32 -11.69 -40.62 -8.93
N GLU A 33 -12.96 -40.98 -8.86
CA GLU A 33 -13.38 -42.21 -8.19
C GLU A 33 -12.67 -43.40 -8.87
N GLU A 34 -11.79 -44.06 -8.13
CA GLU A 34 -11.28 -45.39 -8.47
C GLU A 34 -12.38 -46.44 -8.22
N LYS A 35 -12.86 -47.09 -9.29
CA LYS A 35 -13.28 -48.51 -9.21
C LYS A 35 -12.85 -49.32 -10.44
N LYS A 36 -11.83 -50.14 -10.19
CA LYS A 36 -11.43 -51.44 -10.78
C LYS A 36 -12.26 -52.03 -11.95
N GLY A 37 -11.53 -52.45 -12.99
CA GLY A 37 -11.90 -53.50 -13.96
C GLY A 37 -10.66 -54.00 -14.72
N GLU A 38 -10.51 -55.32 -14.84
CA GLU A 38 -9.31 -56.12 -15.15
C GLU A 38 -8.76 -56.13 -16.60
N LYS A 39 -7.44 -56.43 -16.68
CA LYS A 39 -6.67 -57.28 -17.63
C LYS A 39 -6.39 -56.82 -19.08
N GLY A 40 -5.09 -56.81 -19.41
CA GLY A 40 -4.55 -56.94 -20.76
C GLY A 40 -3.04 -56.64 -20.82
N GLU A 41 -2.23 -57.64 -21.19
CA GLU A 41 -0.76 -57.66 -21.15
C GLU A 41 -0.01 -56.79 -22.18
N LYS A 42 1.23 -56.45 -21.80
CA LYS A 42 2.48 -56.27 -22.59
C LYS A 42 2.48 -55.29 -23.78
N GLY A 43 3.24 -54.21 -23.59
CA GLY A 43 3.79 -53.38 -24.65
C GLY A 43 4.80 -52.39 -24.08
N GLU A 44 6.05 -52.82 -23.98
CA GLU A 44 7.20 -52.00 -23.63
C GLU A 44 7.35 -50.87 -24.66
N ASN A 45 7.23 -49.61 -24.23
CA ASN A 45 7.64 -48.47 -25.05
C ASN A 45 8.26 -47.40 -24.15
N VAL A 46 9.58 -47.45 -24.06
CA VAL A 46 10.41 -46.38 -23.50
C VAL A 46 10.25 -45.16 -24.40
N LYS A 47 9.45 -44.18 -23.98
CA LYS A 47 9.44 -42.84 -24.59
C LYS A 47 9.25 -41.77 -23.53
N GLY A 48 10.26 -40.89 -23.50
CA GLY A 48 10.12 -39.51 -23.06
C GLY A 48 10.10 -39.35 -21.55
N GLY A 49 11.22 -38.90 -20.99
CA GLY A 49 11.16 -38.15 -19.75
C GLY A 49 10.20 -36.99 -19.96
N GLU A 50 9.04 -37.07 -19.31
CA GLU A 50 8.22 -35.90 -19.05
C GLU A 50 9.08 -34.97 -18.19
N VAL A 51 9.75 -34.05 -18.85
CA VAL A 51 10.03 -32.76 -18.24
C VAL A 51 8.64 -32.28 -17.85
N VAL A 52 8.30 -32.40 -16.57
CA VAL A 52 7.14 -31.72 -16.01
C VAL A 52 7.42 -30.26 -16.31
N ALA A 53 6.85 -29.78 -17.41
CA ALA A 53 6.71 -28.37 -17.65
C ALA A 53 5.96 -27.90 -16.43
N VAL A 54 6.67 -27.19 -15.54
CA VAL A 54 6.04 -26.36 -14.51
C VAL A 54 5.23 -25.37 -15.31
N ASN A 55 4.00 -25.76 -15.66
CA ASN A 55 3.04 -24.96 -16.39
C ASN A 55 2.98 -23.66 -15.61
N GLY A 56 3.42 -22.59 -16.28
CA GLY A 56 3.64 -21.30 -15.66
C GLY A 56 2.42 -20.92 -14.84
N GLY A 57 2.59 -20.94 -13.52
CA GLY A 57 1.52 -20.59 -12.59
C GLY A 57 0.95 -19.20 -12.92
N PRO A 58 -0.27 -18.89 -12.47
CA PRO A 58 -0.98 -17.69 -12.88
C PRO A 58 -0.09 -16.44 -12.77
N LYS A 59 -0.01 -15.68 -13.87
CA LYS A 59 0.94 -14.59 -14.04
C LYS A 59 0.57 -13.43 -13.11
N ARG A 60 1.58 -12.80 -12.50
CA ARG A 60 1.40 -11.58 -11.70
C ARG A 60 1.60 -10.39 -12.59
N GLU A 61 0.59 -9.56 -12.73
CA GLU A 61 0.72 -8.29 -13.43
C GLU A 61 1.35 -7.26 -12.48
N LEU A 62 2.65 -6.99 -12.66
CA LEU A 62 3.43 -6.13 -11.76
C LEU A 62 3.39 -4.65 -12.16
N PHE A 63 3.13 -4.36 -13.44
CA PHE A 63 3.30 -3.02 -14.00
C PHE A 63 2.40 -1.98 -13.33
N LEU A 64 1.10 -2.26 -13.24
CA LEU A 64 0.13 -1.33 -12.63
C LEU A 64 0.41 -1.11 -11.13
N PRO A 65 0.58 -2.17 -10.29
CA PRO A 65 0.94 -2.02 -8.88
C PRO A 65 2.21 -1.21 -8.65
N MET A 66 3.28 -1.50 -9.40
CA MET A 66 4.54 -0.79 -9.28
C MET A 66 4.42 0.67 -9.72
N SER A 67 3.70 0.93 -10.82
CA SER A 67 3.48 2.30 -11.30
C SER A 67 2.75 3.16 -10.27
N ILE A 68 1.75 2.60 -9.58
CA ILE A 68 1.04 3.28 -8.50
C ILE A 68 1.99 3.60 -7.36
N VAL A 69 2.74 2.62 -6.86
CA VAL A 69 3.65 2.81 -5.72
C VAL A 69 4.72 3.84 -6.06
N ILE A 70 5.39 3.68 -7.21
CA ILE A 70 6.44 4.59 -7.65
C ILE A 70 5.87 6.01 -7.85
N GLY A 71 4.77 6.14 -8.58
CA GLY A 71 4.15 7.44 -8.85
C GLY A 71 3.77 8.18 -7.57
N VAL A 72 3.15 7.50 -6.61
CA VAL A 72 2.75 8.09 -5.34
C VAL A 72 3.96 8.50 -4.48
N HIS A 73 5.06 7.73 -4.49
CA HIS A 73 6.29 8.12 -3.79
C HIS A 73 6.96 9.34 -4.41
N PHE A 74 6.98 9.43 -5.75
CA PHE A 74 7.45 10.65 -6.43
C PHE A 74 6.55 11.85 -6.12
N CYS A 75 5.23 11.69 -6.02
CA CYS A 75 4.33 12.76 -5.61
C CYS A 75 4.62 13.29 -4.20
N GLY A 76 5.26 12.51 -3.33
CA GLY A 76 5.67 12.95 -1.98
C GLY A 76 6.67 14.11 -1.99
N VAL A 77 7.40 14.30 -3.09
CA VAL A 77 8.29 15.45 -3.30
C VAL A 77 7.50 16.76 -3.36
N ILE A 78 6.24 16.73 -3.79
CA ILE A 78 5.41 17.93 -3.95
C ILE A 78 5.13 18.60 -2.59
N PRO A 79 4.49 17.95 -1.59
CA PRO A 79 4.29 18.57 -0.28
C PRO A 79 5.62 18.94 0.38
N PHE A 80 6.66 18.12 0.21
CA PHE A 80 7.99 18.45 0.71
C PHE A 80 8.51 19.77 0.13
N ALA A 81 8.53 19.93 -1.19
CA ALA A 81 9.03 21.14 -1.84
C ALA A 81 8.16 22.35 -1.47
N VAL A 82 6.83 22.20 -1.51
CA VAL A 82 5.92 23.31 -1.24
C VAL A 82 6.05 23.82 0.20
N PHE A 83 6.03 22.95 1.21
CA PHE A 83 6.17 23.39 2.61
C PHE A 83 7.56 23.94 2.96
N ASN A 84 8.58 23.65 2.15
CA ASN A 84 9.94 24.20 2.32
C ASN A 84 10.21 25.48 1.52
N SER A 85 9.26 25.94 0.69
CA SER A 85 9.42 27.12 -0.16
C SER A 85 8.30 28.16 -0.03
N VAL A 86 7.17 27.79 0.59
CA VAL A 86 6.04 28.68 0.80
C VAL A 86 6.29 29.66 1.95
N ASP A 87 5.80 30.90 1.76
CA ASP A 87 5.79 31.93 2.79
C ASP A 87 4.89 31.53 3.98
N TYR A 88 5.32 31.95 5.18
CA TYR A 88 4.60 31.67 6.42
C TYR A 88 3.10 32.03 6.39
N LYS A 89 2.75 33.16 5.74
CA LYS A 89 1.36 33.67 5.70
C LYS A 89 0.39 32.74 4.97
N SER A 90 0.86 32.00 3.97
CA SER A 90 0.03 31.08 3.18
C SER A 90 0.19 29.62 3.60
N MET A 91 1.10 29.33 4.54
CA MET A 91 1.43 27.97 4.97
C MET A 91 0.22 27.20 5.50
N SER A 92 -0.60 27.83 6.34
CA SER A 92 -1.82 27.23 6.89
C SER A 92 -2.84 26.92 5.78
N SER A 93 -3.09 27.88 4.86
CA SER A 93 -4.00 27.67 3.73
C SER A 93 -3.55 26.53 2.81
N VAL A 94 -2.25 26.48 2.49
CA VAL A 94 -1.66 25.41 1.68
C VAL A 94 -1.78 24.07 2.41
N PHE A 95 -1.58 24.03 3.73
CA PHE A 95 -1.77 22.83 4.53
C PHE A 95 -3.20 22.28 4.43
N TYR A 96 -4.23 23.13 4.54
CA TYR A 96 -5.63 22.69 4.35
C TYR A 96 -5.92 22.19 2.93
N ILE A 97 -5.31 22.80 1.90
CA ILE A 97 -5.41 22.31 0.52
C ILE A 97 -4.81 20.91 0.41
N PHE A 98 -3.63 20.68 0.99
CA PHE A 98 -3.00 19.35 0.97
C PHE A 98 -3.77 18.30 1.79
N ILE A 99 -4.45 18.70 2.87
CA ILE A 99 -5.37 17.80 3.59
C ILE A 99 -6.51 17.38 2.68
N ALA A 100 -7.20 18.34 2.06
CA ALA A 100 -8.30 18.06 1.15
C ALA A 100 -7.83 17.19 -0.03
N ALA A 101 -6.70 17.53 -0.64
CA ALA A 101 -6.10 16.74 -1.70
C ALA A 101 -5.74 15.32 -1.24
N SER A 102 -5.21 15.15 -0.03
CA SER A 102 -4.84 13.83 0.51
C SER A 102 -6.03 12.95 0.85
N VAL A 103 -7.20 13.53 1.11
CA VAL A 103 -8.46 12.78 1.30
C VAL A 103 -9.07 12.41 -0.05
N ILE A 104 -9.06 13.33 -1.02
CA ILE A 104 -9.71 13.15 -2.32
C ILE A 104 -8.89 12.25 -3.26
N LEU A 105 -7.58 12.45 -3.33
CA LEU A 105 -6.68 11.80 -4.29
C LEU A 105 -6.72 10.25 -4.22
N PRO A 106 -6.63 9.60 -3.03
CA PRO A 106 -6.72 8.14 -2.96
C PRO A 106 -8.04 7.59 -3.50
N THR A 107 -9.14 8.29 -3.24
CA THR A 107 -10.48 7.92 -3.73
C THR A 107 -10.55 8.06 -5.25
N LEU A 108 -10.06 9.18 -5.81
CA LEU A 108 -10.02 9.39 -7.26
C LEU A 108 -9.17 8.33 -7.97
N ILE A 109 -7.99 7.99 -7.43
CA ILE A 109 -7.15 6.93 -7.98
C ILE A 109 -7.87 5.58 -7.92
N SER A 110 -8.55 5.27 -6.81
CA SER A 110 -9.32 4.04 -6.65
C SER A 110 -10.45 3.94 -7.68
N ILE A 111 -11.17 5.04 -7.93
CA ILE A 111 -12.21 5.14 -8.96
C ILE A 111 -11.58 4.94 -10.34
N LEU A 112 -10.51 5.66 -10.67
CA LEU A 112 -9.85 5.58 -11.98
C LEU A 112 -9.40 4.15 -12.29
N ILE A 113 -8.77 3.46 -11.33
CA ILE A 113 -8.34 2.07 -11.50
C ILE A 113 -9.55 1.14 -11.66
N THR A 114 -10.60 1.32 -10.86
CA THR A 114 -11.82 0.49 -10.94
C THR A 114 -12.59 0.67 -12.26
N LEU A 115 -12.54 1.88 -12.84
CA LEU A 115 -13.18 2.17 -14.12
C LEU A 115 -12.38 1.64 -15.31
N THR A 116 -11.05 1.78 -15.29
CA THR A 116 -10.17 1.45 -16.42
C THR A 116 -9.69 0.00 -16.45
N ALA A 117 -9.51 -0.62 -15.29
CA ALA A 117 -9.02 -2.00 -15.21
C ALA A 117 -10.14 -3.02 -15.39
N SER A 118 -9.76 -4.17 -15.93
CA SER A 118 -10.65 -5.33 -16.04
C SER A 118 -10.92 -5.93 -14.65
N PRO A 119 -12.14 -6.46 -14.37
CA PRO A 119 -12.49 -6.97 -13.04
C PRO A 119 -11.48 -8.00 -12.49
N HIS A 120 -11.03 -8.94 -13.33
CA HIS A 120 -10.07 -9.99 -12.98
C HIS A 120 -8.66 -9.49 -12.57
N ARG A 121 -8.35 -8.20 -12.78
CA ARG A 121 -7.06 -7.59 -12.44
C ARG A 121 -7.13 -6.67 -11.24
N LEU A 122 -8.33 -6.36 -10.78
CA LEU A 122 -8.56 -5.27 -9.84
C LEU A 122 -8.08 -5.62 -8.43
N LEU A 123 -8.55 -6.77 -7.89
CA LEU A 123 -8.15 -7.26 -6.57
C LEU A 123 -6.63 -7.54 -6.49
N PRO A 124 -6.04 -8.28 -7.45
CA PRO A 124 -4.59 -8.49 -7.46
C PRO A 124 -3.81 -7.18 -7.51
N ALA A 125 -4.27 -6.16 -8.25
CA ALA A 125 -3.55 -4.90 -8.38
C ALA A 125 -3.47 -4.11 -7.06
N PHE A 126 -4.58 -3.98 -6.33
CA PHE A 126 -4.60 -3.31 -5.02
C PHE A 126 -3.84 -4.09 -3.95
N HIS A 127 -3.96 -5.42 -3.97
CA HIS A 127 -3.24 -6.28 -3.03
C HIS A 127 -1.73 -6.18 -3.24
N LEU A 128 -1.28 -6.15 -4.49
CA LEU A 128 0.14 -6.09 -4.84
C LEU A 128 0.74 -4.68 -4.66
N SER A 129 -0.02 -3.62 -4.93
CA SER A 129 0.44 -2.24 -4.68
C SER A 129 0.72 -2.04 -3.19
N ARG A 130 -0.16 -2.56 -2.34
CA ARG A 130 0.03 -2.60 -0.89
C ARG A 130 1.24 -3.45 -0.47
N CYS A 131 1.41 -4.62 -1.06
CA CYS A 131 2.57 -5.48 -0.81
C CYS A 131 3.88 -4.71 -1.05
N PHE A 132 4.00 -4.06 -2.22
CA PHE A 132 5.19 -3.28 -2.55
C PHE A 132 5.37 -2.05 -1.67
N SER A 133 4.29 -1.35 -1.32
CA SER A 133 4.34 -0.21 -0.40
C SER A 133 4.83 -0.61 0.99
N LEU A 134 4.33 -1.72 1.55
CA LEU A 134 4.76 -2.23 2.86
C LEU A 134 6.22 -2.73 2.83
N LEU A 135 6.65 -3.35 1.72
CA LEU A 135 8.03 -3.77 1.55
C LEU A 135 8.97 -2.56 1.51
N PHE A 136 8.63 -1.55 0.70
CA PHE A 136 9.40 -0.31 0.58
C PHE A 136 9.50 0.40 1.93
N LEU A 137 8.36 0.63 2.60
CA LEU A 137 8.31 1.22 3.92
C LEU A 137 9.13 0.45 4.95
N GLY A 138 9.08 -0.89 4.94
CA GLY A 138 9.89 -1.75 5.79
C GLY A 138 11.39 -1.58 5.55
N MET A 139 11.83 -1.48 4.30
CA MET A 139 13.23 -1.21 3.95
C MET A 139 13.68 0.17 4.46
N PHE A 140 12.87 1.23 4.23
CA PHE A 140 13.17 2.58 4.73
C PHE A 140 13.22 2.64 6.25
N LEU A 141 12.30 1.99 6.96
CA LEU A 141 12.31 1.98 8.42
C LEU A 141 13.48 1.18 8.98
N SER A 142 13.96 0.15 8.26
CA SER A 142 15.16 -0.59 8.65
C SER A 142 16.42 0.29 8.53
N THR A 143 16.58 1.03 7.44
CA THR A 143 17.72 1.95 7.27
C THR A 143 17.61 3.17 8.19
N LEU A 144 16.40 3.72 8.38
CA LEU A 144 16.18 4.78 9.35
C LEU A 144 16.43 4.29 10.78
N ALA A 145 16.17 3.04 11.12
CA ALA A 145 16.47 2.54 12.46
C ALA A 145 17.98 2.56 12.78
N THR A 146 18.85 2.47 11.75
CA THR A 146 20.30 2.58 11.92
C THR A 146 20.79 4.03 11.96
N LEU A 147 20.10 4.96 11.29
CA LEU A 147 20.50 6.38 11.22
C LEU A 147 19.84 7.24 12.30
N ASN A 148 18.55 7.01 12.54
CA ASN A 148 17.70 7.76 13.47
C ASN A 148 16.61 6.83 14.04
N PHE A 149 16.97 6.16 15.14
CA PHE A 149 16.10 5.20 15.80
C PHE A 149 14.76 5.80 16.23
N SER A 150 14.75 6.99 16.82
CA SER A 150 13.53 7.62 17.35
C SER A 150 12.56 7.98 16.23
N LEU A 151 13.05 8.51 15.11
CA LEU A 151 12.25 8.79 13.93
C LEU A 151 11.69 7.50 13.32
N SER A 152 12.52 6.47 13.16
CA SER A 152 12.07 5.16 12.65
C SER A 152 10.99 4.55 13.55
N PHE A 153 11.15 4.64 14.88
CA PHE A 153 10.16 4.15 15.83
C PHE A 153 8.83 4.90 15.69
N LEU A 154 8.85 6.23 15.66
CA LEU A 154 7.66 7.06 15.56
C LEU A 154 6.92 6.79 14.24
N ILE A 155 7.62 6.85 13.10
CA ILE A 155 7.00 6.60 11.79
C ILE A 155 6.50 5.16 11.69
N GLY A 156 7.24 4.20 12.24
CA GLY A 156 6.82 2.80 12.31
C GLY A 156 5.54 2.60 13.12
N LEU A 157 5.39 3.30 14.25
CA LEU A 157 4.20 3.23 15.10
C LEU A 157 2.96 3.77 14.37
N PHE A 158 3.08 4.94 13.75
CA PHE A 158 1.99 5.51 12.95
C PHE A 158 1.69 4.73 11.68
N SER A 159 2.63 3.92 11.20
CA SER A 159 2.45 3.08 10.02
C SER A 159 1.77 1.74 10.32
N LEU A 160 1.58 1.35 11.59
CA LEU A 160 0.99 0.06 11.97
C LEU A 160 -0.39 -0.20 11.34
N PRO A 161 -1.33 0.77 11.27
CA PRO A 161 -2.62 0.55 10.61
C PRO A 161 -2.53 0.12 9.14
N LEU A 162 -1.43 0.44 8.45
CA LEU A 162 -1.21 0.00 7.06
C LEU A 162 -1.12 -1.52 6.94
N MET A 163 -0.79 -2.24 8.02
CA MET A 163 -0.82 -3.70 8.08
C MET A 163 -2.25 -4.28 8.08
N PHE A 164 -3.27 -3.44 8.30
CA PHE A 164 -4.67 -3.83 8.28
C PHE A 164 -5.47 -3.23 7.12
N ALA A 165 -4.89 -2.30 6.36
CA ALA A 165 -5.46 -1.63 5.18
C ALA A 165 -5.76 -2.59 4.01
N ARG A 166 -6.74 -3.49 4.17
CA ARG A 166 -7.11 -4.52 3.19
C ARG A 166 -8.24 -4.04 2.29
N THR A 167 -8.21 -4.47 1.03
CA THR A 167 -9.36 -4.39 0.13
C THR A 167 -10.35 -5.50 0.52
N THR A 168 -11.51 -5.13 1.04
CA THR A 168 -12.57 -6.06 1.48
C THR A 168 -13.90 -5.66 0.87
N PRO A 169 -14.19 -6.06 -0.38
CA PRO A 169 -15.40 -5.65 -1.09
C PRO A 169 -16.68 -6.18 -0.42
N ASP A 170 -16.59 -7.26 0.35
CA ASP A 170 -17.74 -7.89 1.01
C ASP A 170 -18.17 -7.21 2.32
N SER A 171 -17.31 -6.36 2.90
CA SER A 171 -17.55 -5.76 4.22
C SER A 171 -17.24 -4.26 4.25
N VAL A 172 -18.21 -3.45 3.81
CA VAL A 172 -18.14 -1.98 3.86
C VAL A 172 -17.90 -1.43 5.27
N PRO A 173 -18.53 -1.96 6.35
CA PRO A 173 -18.27 -1.45 7.71
C PRO A 173 -16.80 -1.59 8.11
N LEU A 174 -16.16 -2.71 7.76
CA LEU A 174 -14.74 -2.92 8.03
C LEU A 174 -13.86 -1.97 7.22
N ALA A 175 -14.22 -1.70 5.97
CA ALA A 175 -13.54 -0.70 5.15
C ALA A 175 -13.64 0.70 5.76
N LEU A 176 -14.80 1.09 6.31
CA LEU A 176 -14.98 2.36 7.00
C LEU A 176 -14.14 2.46 8.28
N VAL A 177 -14.10 1.39 9.09
CA VAL A 177 -13.26 1.36 10.30
C VAL A 177 -11.78 1.51 9.93
N ASN A 178 -11.29 0.78 8.92
CA ASN A 178 -9.91 0.91 8.44
C ASN A 178 -9.64 2.30 7.85
N SER A 179 -10.62 2.90 7.17
CA SER A 179 -10.55 4.24 6.60
C SER A 179 -10.34 5.29 7.70
N VAL A 180 -11.15 5.23 8.77
CA VAL A 180 -11.01 6.13 9.93
C VAL A 180 -9.68 5.91 10.64
N LEU A 181 -9.29 4.65 10.88
CA LEU A 181 -8.03 4.34 11.54
C LEU A 181 -6.83 4.89 10.77
N LEU A 182 -6.82 4.73 9.44
CA LEU A 182 -5.81 5.33 8.59
C LEU A 182 -5.84 6.84 8.67
N GLN A 183 -7.01 7.48 8.64
CA GLN A 183 -7.09 8.95 8.71
C GLN A 183 -6.45 9.51 9.99
N LEU A 184 -6.68 8.84 11.13
CA LEU A 184 -6.08 9.21 12.42
C LEU A 184 -4.55 9.05 12.43
N THR A 185 -4.02 8.11 11.66
CA THR A 185 -2.56 7.91 11.51
C THR A 185 -2.01 8.51 10.21
N SER A 186 -2.65 9.56 9.71
CA SER A 186 -2.12 10.35 8.60
C SER A 186 -1.06 11.35 9.10
N PRO A 187 -0.08 11.71 8.26
CA PRO A 187 0.89 12.76 8.57
C PRO A 187 0.24 14.08 8.99
N PHE A 188 -0.86 14.46 8.34
CA PHE A 188 -1.62 15.68 8.66
C PHE A 188 -2.29 15.60 10.02
N ALA A 189 -2.92 14.46 10.35
CA ALA A 189 -3.54 14.27 11.67
C ALA A 189 -2.49 14.34 12.78
N ALA A 190 -1.31 13.75 12.57
CA ALA A 190 -0.21 13.86 13.52
C ALA A 190 0.26 15.31 13.71
N LEU A 191 0.40 16.08 12.63
CA LEU A 191 0.74 17.51 12.73
C LEU A 191 -0.31 18.31 13.51
N PHE A 192 -1.60 18.04 13.29
CA PHE A 192 -2.68 18.65 14.09
C PHE A 192 -2.61 18.27 15.57
N VAL A 193 -2.35 17.00 15.89
CA VAL A 193 -2.24 16.54 17.28
C VAL A 193 -1.07 17.22 17.97
N VAL A 194 0.09 17.33 17.29
CA VAL A 194 1.25 18.04 17.84
C VAL A 194 0.95 19.53 18.01
N ALA A 195 0.32 20.18 17.03
CA ALA A 195 -0.10 21.59 17.11
C ALA A 195 -1.02 21.82 18.32
N GLY A 196 -2.05 20.99 18.47
CA GLY A 196 -2.99 21.06 19.57
C GLY A 196 -2.36 20.80 20.94
N TYR A 197 -1.44 19.82 21.03
CA TYR A 197 -0.75 19.49 22.28
C TYR A 197 0.13 20.64 22.79
N TRP A 198 0.80 21.36 21.89
CA TRP A 198 1.66 22.49 22.22
C TRP A 198 0.95 23.85 22.21
N GLY A 199 -0.32 23.91 21.81
CA GLY A 199 -1.07 25.16 21.69
C GLY A 199 -0.55 26.08 20.57
N LEU A 200 0.06 25.51 19.53
CA LEU A 200 0.66 26.23 18.40
C LEU A 200 -0.19 26.13 17.14
N GLY A 201 0.03 27.03 16.19
CA GLY A 201 -0.49 26.88 14.83
C GLY A 201 0.22 25.75 14.08
N VAL A 202 -0.47 25.15 13.10
CA VAL A 202 0.17 24.16 12.21
C VAL A 202 1.27 24.81 11.35
N GLU A 203 1.09 26.09 11.00
CA GLU A 203 2.10 26.91 10.34
C GLU A 203 3.38 27.07 11.16
N ASP A 204 3.31 27.15 12.49
CA ASP A 204 4.51 27.26 13.35
C ASP A 204 5.33 25.98 13.28
N ILE A 205 4.66 24.81 13.36
CA ILE A 205 5.33 23.51 13.25
C ILE A 205 5.94 23.32 11.87
N LEU A 206 5.20 23.66 10.82
CA LEU A 206 5.68 23.54 9.45
C LEU A 206 6.85 24.49 9.17
N LYS A 207 6.84 25.69 9.75
CA LYS A 207 7.95 26.65 9.69
C LYS A 207 9.19 26.11 10.41
N GLU A 208 9.03 25.51 11.59
CA GLU A 208 10.16 24.92 12.30
C GLU A 208 10.71 23.71 11.56
N ALA A 209 9.84 22.91 10.93
CA ALA A 209 10.24 21.81 10.06
C ALA A 209 11.04 22.30 8.84
N SER A 210 10.64 23.42 8.22
CA SER A 210 11.36 23.99 7.07
C SER A 210 12.69 24.65 7.48
N PHE A 211 12.72 25.36 8.60
CA PHE A 211 13.94 25.87 9.22
C PHE A 211 14.91 24.72 9.54
N GLY A 212 14.40 23.65 10.12
CA GLY A 212 15.12 22.41 10.40
C GLY A 212 15.78 21.79 9.18
N TRP A 213 15.08 21.76 8.05
CA TRP A 213 15.64 21.28 6.79
C TRP A 213 16.76 22.20 6.28
N TRP A 214 16.47 23.50 6.14
CA TRP A 214 17.39 24.45 5.51
C TRP A 214 18.63 24.77 6.33
N VAL A 215 18.50 24.84 7.65
CA VAL A 215 19.58 25.28 8.54
C VAL A 215 20.33 24.10 9.15
N TRP A 216 19.60 23.06 9.56
CA TRP A 216 20.18 21.92 10.27
C TRP A 216 20.31 20.65 9.42
N GLY A 217 19.77 20.65 8.20
CA GLY A 217 19.76 19.45 7.35
C GLY A 217 18.91 18.32 7.95
N MET A 218 17.85 18.63 8.71
CA MET A 218 17.02 17.61 9.35
C MET A 218 16.25 16.79 8.31
N TRP A 219 16.42 15.47 8.30
CA TRP A 219 15.73 14.57 7.37
C TRP A 219 14.26 14.29 7.72
N THR A 220 13.77 14.77 8.86
CA THR A 220 12.39 14.54 9.31
C THR A 220 11.34 14.90 8.26
N PRO A 221 11.36 16.08 7.61
CA PRO A 221 10.35 16.44 6.61
C PRO A 221 10.42 15.53 5.39
N VAL A 222 11.63 15.11 4.98
CA VAL A 222 11.82 14.17 3.87
C VAL A 222 11.15 12.83 4.18
N VAL A 223 11.34 12.29 5.38
CA VAL A 223 10.72 11.01 5.77
C VAL A 223 9.20 11.13 5.89
N VAL A 224 8.69 12.22 6.48
CA VAL A 224 7.25 12.44 6.63
C VAL A 224 6.56 12.50 5.25
N TRP A 225 7.12 13.29 4.32
CA TRP A 225 6.46 13.57 3.04
C TRP A 225 6.80 12.59 1.91
N CYS A 226 8.00 12.02 1.90
CA CYS A 226 8.47 11.13 0.82
C CYS A 226 8.43 9.64 1.19
N VAL A 227 8.21 9.29 2.47
CA VAL A 227 8.15 7.88 2.91
C VAL A 227 6.81 7.57 3.56
N TRP A 228 6.43 8.30 4.61
CA TRP A 228 5.21 8.00 5.36
C TRP A 228 3.94 8.39 4.62
N TRP A 229 3.85 9.63 4.12
CA TRP A 229 2.68 10.10 3.37
C TRP A 229 2.37 9.23 2.13
N PRO A 230 3.34 8.85 1.28
CA PRO A 230 3.09 8.00 0.13
C PRO A 230 2.59 6.60 0.53
N ALA A 231 3.20 5.99 1.55
CA ALA A 231 2.78 4.69 2.06
C ALA A 231 1.34 4.76 2.59
N TRP A 232 0.99 5.84 3.27
CA TRP A 232 -0.36 6.13 3.72
C TRP A 232 -1.36 6.25 2.57
N VAL A 233 -1.02 7.00 1.51
CA VAL A 233 -1.85 7.14 0.30
C VAL A 233 -2.12 5.78 -0.36
N VAL A 234 -1.10 4.92 -0.51
CA VAL A 234 -1.30 3.57 -1.09
C VAL A 234 -2.20 2.69 -0.21
N GLY A 235 -2.06 2.80 1.12
CA GLY A 235 -2.97 2.15 2.06
C GLY A 235 -4.42 2.62 1.92
N ARG A 236 -4.62 3.94 1.78
CA ARG A 236 -5.93 4.55 1.52
C ARG A 236 -6.55 4.09 0.22
N ILE A 237 -5.80 4.06 -0.89
CA ILE A 237 -6.26 3.52 -2.18
C ILE A 237 -6.79 2.10 -2.01
N SER A 238 -6.07 1.25 -1.25
CA SER A 238 -6.49 -0.13 -1.00
C SER A 238 -7.80 -0.22 -0.21
N VAL A 239 -8.01 0.63 0.79
CA VAL A 239 -9.24 0.64 1.59
C VAL A 239 -10.40 1.24 0.80
N ASP A 240 -10.19 2.39 0.16
CA ASP A 240 -11.21 3.15 -0.58
C ASP A 240 -11.71 2.34 -1.78
N SER A 241 -10.85 1.55 -2.42
CA SER A 241 -11.26 0.60 -3.46
C SER A 241 -12.34 -0.40 -2.99
N SER A 242 -12.38 -0.78 -1.72
CA SER A 242 -13.43 -1.65 -1.17
C SER A 242 -14.81 -1.01 -1.28
N ILE A 243 -14.89 0.29 -0.98
CA ILE A 243 -16.13 1.07 -1.03
C ILE A 243 -16.52 1.29 -2.49
N VAL A 244 -15.57 1.66 -3.34
CA VAL A 244 -15.81 1.86 -4.77
C VAL A 244 -16.28 0.58 -5.45
N MET A 245 -15.67 -0.58 -5.14
CA MET A 245 -16.08 -1.88 -5.68
C MET A 245 -17.47 -2.30 -5.17
N ALA A 246 -17.79 -2.03 -3.90
CA ALA A 246 -19.12 -2.28 -3.36
C ALA A 246 -20.20 -1.43 -4.06
N VAL A 247 -19.92 -0.16 -4.35
CA VAL A 247 -20.86 0.76 -5.03
C VAL A 247 -21.01 0.41 -6.52
N THR A 248 -19.91 0.07 -7.20
CA THR A 248 -19.92 -0.22 -8.65
C THR A 248 -20.37 -1.63 -8.99
N GLY A 249 -20.47 -2.53 -8.00
CA GLY A 249 -20.82 -3.94 -8.22
C GLY A 249 -19.74 -4.75 -8.95
N LYS A 250 -18.60 -4.14 -9.33
CA LYS A 250 -17.45 -4.84 -9.92
C LYS A 250 -16.74 -5.63 -8.82
N ARG A 251 -17.03 -6.92 -8.72
CA ARG A 251 -16.26 -7.88 -7.92
C ARG A 251 -15.29 -8.58 -8.86
N GLY A 252 -13.99 -8.49 -8.54
CA GLY A 252 -12.93 -9.20 -9.25
C GLY A 252 -12.83 -10.65 -8.84
#